data_AF-A0A3N2RDY2-F1
#
_entry.id   AF-A0A3N2RDY2-F1
#
_cell.length_a   1.000
_cell.length_b   1.000
_cell.length_c   1.000
_cell.angle_alpha   90.00
_cell.angle_beta   90.00
_cell.angle_gamma   90.00
#
_symmetry.space_group_name_H-M   'P 1'
#
loop_
_entity.id
_entity.type
_entity.pdbx_description
1 polymer ?
#
loop_
_entity_poly.entity_id
_entity_poly.type
_entity_poly.pdbx_seq_one_letter_code
_entity_poly.pdbx_strand_id
1 'polypeptide(L)'
;MPAWLSQTRNLPSLEAEVCFQIQDRFYYGPDRVSDPSDYERLAEKLAPPAIASIAPSMVRSAEALGHEAELAAYYRQIVRLARHHQRPFNAIRHYFWLRLWLWNSQEQAHISFPWYDSYAEIDRVLKALVETESGPVHDDADQGWEVQIHAQDDAVYLLQRDPDEDEDEAQTALCVPRAELVGQVARLRERTQGIIARLSGELGADVWTSYIRTEPTFAS
;
A
#
# COMPACT_ATOMS: atom_id res chain seq x y z
N MET A 1 1.83 19.12 23.47
CA MET A 1 2.55 18.22 22.56
C MET A 1 2.30 16.79 22.99
N PRO A 2 2.02 15.86 22.07
CA PRO A 2 1.96 14.43 22.38
C PRO A 2 3.28 13.97 23.01
N ALA A 3 3.21 13.17 24.09
CA ALA A 3 4.39 12.73 24.83
C ALA A 3 5.35 11.88 23.97
N TRP A 4 4.80 11.11 23.02
CA TRP A 4 5.54 10.22 22.14
C TRP A 4 6.50 10.95 21.18
N LEU A 5 6.29 12.24 20.90
CA LEU A 5 7.20 13.02 20.03
C LEU A 5 8.64 13.03 20.57
N SER A 6 8.81 13.01 21.89
CA SER A 6 10.13 12.99 22.53
C SER A 6 10.83 11.62 22.49
N GLN A 7 10.13 10.57 22.07
CA GLN A 7 10.61 9.19 22.03
C GLN A 7 11.01 8.75 20.61
N THR A 8 10.86 9.63 19.62
CA THR A 8 11.17 9.29 18.23
C THR A 8 12.66 9.16 17.97
N ARG A 9 13.04 8.15 17.19
CA ARG A 9 14.36 8.02 16.59
C ARG A 9 14.48 8.94 15.37
N ASN A 10 15.50 9.79 15.35
CA ASN A 10 15.79 10.62 14.18
C ASN A 10 16.33 9.77 13.02
N LEU A 11 15.79 9.99 11.83
CA LEU A 11 16.28 9.43 10.57
C LEU A 11 16.59 10.57 9.59
N PRO A 12 17.62 10.42 8.75
CA PRO A 12 17.98 11.46 7.79
C PRO A 12 16.93 11.64 6.69
N SER A 13 16.21 10.58 6.34
CA SER A 13 15.16 10.59 5.33
C SER A 13 14.30 9.33 5.41
N LEU A 14 13.11 9.41 4.81
CA LEU A 14 12.28 8.27 4.41
C LEU A 14 11.94 8.45 2.93
N GLU A 15 11.99 7.36 2.18
CA GLU A 15 11.44 7.28 0.84
C GLU A 15 9.95 6.97 0.91
N ALA A 16 9.12 7.77 0.22
CA ALA A 16 7.70 7.53 0.13
C ALA A 16 7.35 6.75 -1.15
N GLU A 17 6.68 5.62 -1.00
CA GLU A 17 6.29 4.75 -2.11
C GLU A 17 4.84 4.26 -1.98
N VAL A 18 4.18 4.11 -3.13
CA VAL A 18 2.93 3.36 -3.24
C VAL A 18 3.26 1.98 -3.78
N CYS A 19 2.89 0.96 -3.03
CA CYS A 19 3.21 -0.43 -3.32
C CYS A 19 1.98 -1.17 -3.85
N PHE A 20 2.12 -1.78 -5.03
CA PHE A 20 1.16 -2.71 -5.60
C PHE A 20 1.35 -4.09 -4.95
N GLN A 21 0.31 -4.62 -4.30
CA GLN A 21 0.40 -5.93 -3.65
C GLN A 21 0.48 -7.06 -4.68
N ILE A 22 1.42 -7.99 -4.47
CA ILE A 22 1.65 -9.17 -5.31
C ILE A 22 1.42 -10.42 -4.46
N GLN A 23 0.60 -11.32 -4.98
CA GLN A 23 0.27 -12.61 -4.41
C GLN A 23 0.83 -13.70 -5.30
N ASP A 24 1.32 -14.77 -4.70
CA ASP A 24 1.86 -15.93 -5.43
C ASP A 24 0.77 -16.92 -5.85
N ARG A 25 -0.46 -16.76 -5.33
CA ARG A 25 -1.58 -17.69 -5.53
C ARG A 25 -2.92 -16.96 -5.70
N PHE A 26 -3.73 -17.48 -6.62
CA PHE A 26 -5.12 -17.12 -6.82
C PHE A 26 -6.02 -18.13 -6.09
N TYR A 27 -6.67 -17.71 -5.02
CA TYR A 27 -7.61 -18.53 -4.26
C TYR A 27 -9.03 -18.32 -4.77
N TYR A 28 -9.74 -19.42 -5.06
CA TYR A 28 -11.09 -19.41 -5.61
C TYR A 28 -12.12 -20.10 -4.71
N GLY A 29 -11.73 -20.52 -3.51
CA GLY A 29 -12.59 -21.14 -2.53
C GLY A 29 -13.52 -20.17 -1.77
N PRO A 30 -14.20 -20.63 -0.71
CA PRO A 30 -15.08 -19.79 0.09
C PRO A 30 -14.31 -18.67 0.82
N ASP A 31 -14.94 -17.50 0.94
CA ASP A 31 -14.35 -16.31 1.59
C ASP A 31 -14.06 -16.54 3.08
N ARG A 32 -14.86 -17.39 3.72
CA ARG A 32 -14.61 -17.88 5.09
C ARG A 32 -14.09 -19.30 4.99
N VAL A 33 -12.80 -19.45 5.22
CA VAL A 33 -12.15 -20.76 5.22
C VAL A 33 -12.46 -21.48 6.53
N SER A 34 -13.23 -22.56 6.45
CA SER A 34 -13.47 -23.46 7.58
C SER A 34 -12.45 -24.59 7.67
N ASP A 35 -11.81 -24.95 6.55
CA ASP A 35 -10.79 -25.99 6.44
C ASP A 35 -9.51 -25.37 5.87
N PRO A 36 -8.41 -25.29 6.65
CA PRO A 36 -7.14 -24.72 6.17
C PRO A 36 -6.59 -25.39 4.90
N SER A 37 -6.93 -26.66 4.64
CA SER A 37 -6.47 -27.37 3.43
C SER A 37 -7.09 -26.82 2.13
N ASP A 38 -8.17 -26.04 2.22
CA ASP A 38 -8.76 -25.38 1.05
C ASP A 38 -7.81 -24.34 0.44
N TYR A 39 -6.92 -23.71 1.22
CA TYR A 39 -5.91 -22.80 0.65
C TYR A 39 -4.93 -23.52 -0.27
N GLU A 40 -4.69 -24.81 -0.04
CA GLU A 40 -3.83 -25.60 -0.91
C GLU A 40 -4.60 -26.14 -2.11
N ARG A 41 -5.82 -26.62 -1.86
CA ARG A 41 -6.63 -27.36 -2.83
C ARG A 41 -7.45 -26.46 -3.78
N LEU A 42 -7.79 -25.25 -3.33
CA LEU A 42 -8.60 -24.27 -4.06
C LEU A 42 -7.78 -23.01 -4.41
N ALA A 43 -6.51 -23.21 -4.75
CA ALA A 43 -5.64 -22.13 -5.19
C ALA A 43 -4.82 -22.52 -6.42
N GLU A 44 -4.70 -21.60 -7.37
CA GLU A 44 -3.81 -21.71 -8.52
C GLU A 44 -2.59 -20.81 -8.35
N LYS A 45 -1.44 -21.22 -8.89
CA LYS A 45 -0.22 -20.40 -8.83
C LYS A 45 -0.31 -19.21 -9.79
N LEU A 46 0.05 -18.03 -9.31
CA LEU A 46 0.27 -16.84 -10.12
C LEU A 46 1.74 -16.74 -10.50
N ALA A 47 2.02 -16.44 -11.77
CA ALA A 47 3.38 -16.08 -12.16
C ALA A 47 3.64 -14.64 -11.71
N PRO A 48 4.71 -14.36 -10.92
CA PRO A 48 5.01 -13.01 -10.47
C PRO A 48 5.33 -12.09 -11.66
N PRO A 49 5.15 -10.77 -11.52
CA PRO A 49 5.59 -9.83 -12.54
C PRO A 49 7.12 -9.95 -12.74
N ALA A 50 7.58 -9.84 -13.98
CA ALA A 50 9.00 -9.91 -14.34
C ALA A 50 9.72 -8.58 -14.01
N ILE A 51 9.60 -8.13 -12.77
CA ILE A 51 10.13 -6.86 -12.26
C ILE A 51 11.08 -7.19 -11.11
N ALA A 52 12.26 -6.57 -11.11
CA ALA A 52 13.16 -6.68 -9.97
C ALA A 52 12.60 -5.87 -8.80
N SER A 53 12.01 -6.56 -7.83
CA SER A 53 11.47 -5.94 -6.61
C SER A 53 12.34 -6.22 -5.39
N ILE A 54 12.39 -5.26 -4.46
CA ILE A 54 13.06 -5.44 -3.16
C ILE A 54 12.33 -6.50 -2.32
N ALA A 55 11.00 -6.56 -2.42
CA ALA A 55 10.16 -7.50 -1.68
C ALA A 55 9.30 -8.32 -2.67
N PRO A 56 9.27 -9.66 -2.58
CA PRO A 56 8.50 -10.49 -3.51
C PRO A 56 6.98 -10.27 -3.46
N SER A 57 6.45 -9.79 -2.33
CA SER A 57 5.02 -9.58 -2.10
C SER A 57 4.52 -8.20 -2.55
N MET A 58 5.39 -7.35 -3.09
CA MET A 58 4.98 -6.02 -3.55
C MET A 58 5.87 -5.48 -4.67
N VAL A 59 5.30 -4.62 -5.51
CA VAL A 59 6.04 -3.80 -6.48
C VAL A 59 5.84 -2.34 -6.12
N ARG A 60 6.94 -1.62 -5.87
CA ARG A 60 6.89 -0.17 -5.58
C ARG A 60 6.58 0.62 -6.84
N SER A 61 5.98 1.80 -6.69
CA SER A 61 5.71 2.69 -7.81
C SER A 61 6.98 3.06 -8.60
N ALA A 62 8.13 3.18 -7.92
CA ALA A 62 9.43 3.36 -8.58
C ALA A 62 9.88 2.14 -9.41
N GLU A 63 9.56 0.92 -8.97
CA GLU A 63 9.95 -0.33 -9.65
C GLU A 63 9.02 -0.64 -10.84
N ALA A 64 7.75 -0.26 -10.73
CA ALA A 64 6.77 -0.42 -11.80
C ALA A 64 7.00 0.55 -12.97
N LEU A 65 7.71 1.66 -12.75
CA LEU A 65 7.93 2.68 -13.77
C LEU A 65 8.76 2.12 -14.93
N GLY A 66 8.19 2.15 -16.15
CA GLY A 66 8.79 1.53 -17.33
C GLY A 66 8.56 0.01 -17.44
N HIS A 67 7.90 -0.60 -16.46
CA HIS A 67 7.55 -2.01 -16.39
C HIS A 67 6.03 -2.23 -16.18
N GLU A 68 5.22 -1.25 -16.61
CA GLU A 68 3.78 -1.27 -16.41
C GLU A 68 3.12 -2.42 -17.18
N ALA A 69 3.72 -2.87 -18.29
CA ALA A 69 3.24 -3.99 -19.09
C ALA A 69 3.37 -5.32 -18.35
N GLU A 70 4.48 -5.56 -17.65
CA GLU A 70 4.73 -6.73 -16.83
C GLU A 70 3.78 -6.77 -15.63
N LEU A 71 3.57 -5.62 -14.98
CA LEU A 71 2.59 -5.49 -13.91
C LEU A 71 1.15 -5.70 -14.41
N ALA A 72 0.80 -5.17 -15.58
CA ALA A 72 -0.50 -5.43 -16.22
C ALA A 72 -0.67 -6.92 -16.57
N ALA A 73 0.37 -7.59 -17.06
CA ALA A 73 0.34 -9.02 -17.36
C ALA A 73 0.07 -9.86 -16.11
N TYR A 74 0.65 -9.49 -14.96
CA TYR A 74 0.31 -10.09 -13.67
C TYR A 74 -1.19 -9.92 -13.34
N TYR A 75 -1.73 -8.70 -13.38
CA TYR A 75 -3.14 -8.46 -13.07
C TYR A 75 -4.12 -9.12 -14.05
N ARG A 76 -3.75 -9.25 -15.33
CA ARG A 76 -4.54 -10.00 -16.31
C ARG A 76 -4.67 -11.47 -15.96
N GLN A 77 -3.65 -12.09 -15.36
CA GLN A 77 -3.75 -13.47 -14.88
C GLN A 77 -4.85 -13.60 -13.83
N ILE A 78 -4.91 -12.67 -12.87
CA ILE A 78 -5.94 -12.62 -11.83
C ILE A 78 -7.32 -12.47 -12.46
N VAL A 79 -7.52 -11.50 -13.36
CA VAL A 79 -8.82 -11.29 -14.03
C VAL A 79 -9.24 -12.53 -14.83
N ARG A 80 -8.31 -13.17 -15.53
CA ARG A 80 -8.58 -14.41 -16.29
C ARG A 80 -9.01 -15.54 -15.37
N LEU A 81 -8.30 -15.76 -14.27
CA LEU A 81 -8.62 -16.81 -13.30
C LEU A 81 -9.95 -16.53 -12.59
N ALA A 82 -10.21 -15.27 -12.25
CA ALA A 82 -11.50 -14.87 -11.68
C ALA A 82 -12.66 -15.18 -12.63
N ARG A 83 -12.52 -14.87 -13.93
CA ARG A 83 -13.52 -15.25 -14.94
C ARG A 83 -13.68 -16.77 -15.04
N HIS A 84 -12.57 -17.51 -15.08
CA HIS A 84 -12.58 -18.97 -15.18
C HIS A 84 -13.36 -19.62 -14.02
N HIS A 85 -13.13 -19.13 -12.80
CA HIS A 85 -13.76 -19.60 -11.57
C HIS A 85 -15.05 -18.86 -11.18
N GLN A 86 -15.57 -18.01 -12.06
CA GLN A 86 -16.80 -17.24 -11.84
C GLN A 86 -16.77 -16.42 -10.53
N ARG A 87 -15.59 -15.90 -10.17
CA ARG A 87 -15.41 -15.05 -8.99
C ARG A 87 -15.79 -13.61 -9.33
N PRO A 88 -16.75 -13.00 -8.60
CA PRO A 88 -17.07 -11.59 -8.78
C PRO A 88 -15.90 -10.71 -8.33
N PHE A 89 -15.89 -9.44 -8.76
CA PHE A 89 -14.80 -8.54 -8.40
C PHE A 89 -14.60 -8.41 -6.89
N ASN A 90 -15.70 -8.32 -6.13
CA ASN A 90 -15.64 -8.18 -4.67
C ASN A 90 -14.87 -9.33 -3.99
N ALA A 91 -14.91 -10.54 -4.56
CA ALA A 91 -14.15 -11.68 -4.06
C ALA A 91 -12.65 -11.62 -4.37
N ILE A 92 -12.23 -10.83 -5.37
CA ILE A 92 -10.84 -10.73 -5.84
C ILE A 92 -10.23 -9.35 -5.59
N ARG A 93 -10.97 -8.40 -5.01
CA ARG A 93 -10.53 -7.01 -4.82
C ARG A 93 -9.20 -6.89 -4.06
N HIS A 94 -8.94 -7.83 -3.16
CA HIS A 94 -7.73 -7.86 -2.35
C HIS A 94 -6.44 -8.06 -3.16
N TYR A 95 -6.54 -8.65 -4.35
CA TYR A 95 -5.41 -8.74 -5.28
C TYR A 95 -5.00 -7.36 -5.83
N PHE A 96 -5.88 -6.37 -5.78
CA PHE A 96 -5.67 -5.03 -6.35
C PHE A 96 -5.36 -3.97 -5.28
N TRP A 97 -5.15 -4.38 -4.04
CA TRP A 97 -4.83 -3.46 -2.96
C TRP A 97 -3.48 -2.76 -3.16
N LEU A 98 -3.45 -1.50 -2.76
CA LEU A 98 -2.25 -0.69 -2.66
C LEU A 98 -1.79 -0.60 -1.20
N ARG A 99 -0.55 -0.20 -0.96
CA ARG A 99 -0.08 0.18 0.39
C ARG A 99 0.77 1.44 0.29
N LEU A 100 0.57 2.38 1.20
CA LEU A 100 1.56 3.44 1.42
C LEU A 100 2.70 2.85 2.25
N TRP A 101 3.93 3.09 1.80
CA TRP A 101 5.12 2.64 2.49
C TRP A 101 6.11 3.80 2.60
N LEU A 102 6.50 4.11 3.84
CA LEU A 102 7.56 5.07 4.13
C LEU A 102 8.73 4.29 4.66
N TRP A 103 9.86 4.27 3.96
CA TRP A 103 10.93 3.33 4.26
C TRP A 103 12.33 3.94 4.11
N ASN A 104 13.30 3.38 4.83
CA ASN A 104 14.71 3.71 4.69
C ASN A 104 15.51 2.40 4.66
N SER A 105 16.12 2.07 3.51
CA SER A 105 16.92 0.85 3.36
C SER A 105 18.13 0.79 4.28
N GLN A 106 18.77 1.94 4.51
CA GLN A 106 20.06 2.00 5.21
C GLN A 106 19.87 1.71 6.70
N GLU A 107 18.78 2.24 7.26
CA GLU A 107 18.44 2.15 8.68
C GLU A 107 17.42 1.03 8.98
N GLN A 108 17.03 0.26 7.95
CA GLN A 108 16.02 -0.79 7.98
C GLN A 108 14.72 -0.37 8.71
N ALA A 109 14.35 0.89 8.54
CA ALA A 109 13.22 1.52 9.22
C ALA A 109 12.04 1.65 8.25
N HIS A 110 10.83 1.43 8.72
CA HIS A 110 9.64 1.71 7.92
C HIS A 110 8.42 2.05 8.75
N ILE A 111 7.49 2.78 8.13
CA ILE A 111 6.10 2.94 8.55
C ILE A 111 5.23 2.34 7.46
N SER A 112 4.31 1.46 7.85
CA SER A 112 3.37 0.81 6.95
C SER A 112 1.93 1.20 7.25
N PHE A 113 1.11 1.27 6.20
CA PHE A 113 -0.31 1.61 6.27
C PHE A 113 -1.13 0.39 5.80
N PRO A 114 -1.29 -0.63 6.65
CA PRO A 114 -1.78 -1.95 6.25
C PRO A 114 -3.24 -1.97 5.78
N TRP A 115 -4.02 -0.92 6.05
CA TRP A 115 -5.46 -0.84 5.75
C TRP A 115 -5.81 0.07 4.56
N TYR A 116 -4.79 0.66 3.92
CA TYR A 116 -4.97 1.69 2.91
C TYR A 116 -5.03 1.05 1.53
N ASP A 117 -6.18 0.43 1.24
CA ASP A 117 -6.37 -0.44 0.07
C ASP A 117 -6.46 0.32 -1.26
N SER A 118 -6.84 1.60 -1.25
CA SER A 118 -7.06 2.41 -2.46
C SER A 118 -6.16 3.65 -2.53
N TYR A 119 -5.91 4.12 -3.75
CA TYR A 119 -5.10 5.31 -3.97
C TYR A 119 -5.76 6.57 -3.37
N ALA A 120 -7.09 6.68 -3.36
CA ALA A 120 -7.78 7.82 -2.75
C ALA A 120 -7.53 7.95 -1.25
N GLU A 121 -7.33 6.85 -0.52
CA GLU A 121 -6.98 6.89 0.91
C GLU A 121 -5.54 7.34 1.09
N ILE A 122 -4.63 6.77 0.31
CA ILE A 122 -3.22 7.14 0.30
C ILE A 122 -3.03 8.63 -0.07
N ASP A 123 -3.72 9.10 -1.12
CA ASP A 123 -3.63 10.49 -1.58
C ASP A 123 -4.12 11.50 -0.53
N ARG A 124 -5.07 11.13 0.35
CA ARG A 124 -5.48 11.99 1.46
C ARG A 124 -4.35 12.20 2.46
N VAL A 125 -3.65 11.13 2.84
CA VAL A 125 -2.50 11.21 3.75
C VAL A 125 -1.37 12.03 3.12
N LEU A 126 -1.06 11.76 1.85
CA LEU A 126 -0.04 12.50 1.11
C LEU A 126 -0.36 14.00 0.98
N LYS A 127 -1.63 14.37 0.74
CA LYS A 127 -2.06 15.78 0.73
C LYS A 127 -1.95 16.43 2.09
N ALA A 128 -2.45 15.77 3.15
CA ALA A 128 -2.36 16.28 4.52
C ALA A 128 -0.89 16.52 4.92
N LEU A 129 0.01 15.63 4.50
CA LEU A 129 1.44 15.78 4.74
C LEU A 129 2.03 17.03 4.09
N VAL A 130 1.55 17.41 2.90
CA VAL A 130 1.99 18.65 2.23
C VAL A 130 1.37 19.88 2.89
N GLU A 131 0.07 19.84 3.18
CA GLU A 131 -0.74 21.00 3.60
C GLU A 131 -0.56 21.38 5.07
N THR A 132 -0.20 20.43 5.94
CA THR A 132 -0.05 20.67 7.38
C THR A 132 1.40 21.05 7.71
N GLU A 133 1.63 22.32 8.02
CA GLU A 133 2.94 22.82 8.46
C GLU A 133 3.24 22.50 9.93
N SER A 134 2.22 22.50 10.79
CA SER A 134 2.36 22.22 12.22
C SER A 134 1.06 21.62 12.77
N GLY A 135 1.18 20.61 13.63
CA GLY A 135 0.07 19.90 14.25
C GLY A 135 -0.17 18.47 13.69
N PRO A 136 -1.29 17.85 14.09
CA PRO A 136 -1.66 16.52 13.60
C PRO A 136 -1.88 16.52 12.08
N VAL A 137 -1.17 15.62 11.40
CA VAL A 137 -1.30 15.37 9.96
C VAL A 137 -2.27 14.20 9.73
N HIS A 138 -2.14 13.16 10.55
CA HIS A 138 -2.88 11.92 10.42
C HIS A 138 -2.97 11.22 11.78
N ASP A 139 -4.10 10.59 12.04
CA ASP A 139 -4.36 9.82 13.26
C ASP A 139 -5.42 8.79 12.89
N ASP A 140 -5.02 7.52 12.81
CA ASP A 140 -5.87 6.41 12.42
C ASP A 140 -5.53 5.15 13.21
N ALA A 141 -6.57 4.40 13.55
CA ALA A 141 -6.50 3.19 14.37
C ALA A 141 -7.53 2.19 13.84
N ASP A 142 -7.06 1.08 13.29
CA ASP A 142 -7.92 0.01 12.80
C ASP A 142 -7.28 -1.37 13.04
N GLN A 143 -8.12 -2.35 13.38
CA GLN A 143 -7.75 -3.77 13.56
C GLN A 143 -6.47 -4.00 14.39
N GLY A 144 -6.30 -3.27 15.51
CA GLY A 144 -5.12 -3.43 16.37
C GLY A 144 -3.85 -2.77 15.80
N TRP A 145 -3.97 -1.86 14.85
CA TRP A 145 -2.82 -1.10 14.33
C TRP A 145 -3.13 0.39 14.31
N GLU A 146 -2.28 1.18 14.95
CA GLU A 146 -2.39 2.63 15.02
C GLU A 146 -1.26 3.29 14.24
N VAL A 147 -1.60 4.32 13.46
CA VAL A 147 -0.62 5.19 12.79
C VAL A 147 -0.94 6.65 13.07
N GLN A 148 0.04 7.36 13.64
CA GLN A 148 -0.04 8.80 13.89
C GLN A 148 1.08 9.53 13.15
N ILE A 149 0.74 10.67 12.55
CA ILE A 149 1.69 11.57 11.91
C ILE A 149 1.48 12.98 12.46
N HIS A 150 2.57 13.61 12.88
CA HIS A 150 2.57 14.98 13.39
C HIS A 150 3.63 15.80 12.64
N ALA A 151 3.26 16.98 12.15
CA ALA A 151 4.22 17.93 11.61
C ALA A 151 4.55 18.95 12.70
N GLN A 152 5.83 19.29 12.84
CA GLN A 152 6.23 20.39 13.70
C GLN A 152 7.54 20.97 13.19
N ASP A 153 7.52 22.30 12.99
CA ASP A 153 8.66 23.06 12.47
C ASP A 153 9.18 22.42 11.16
N ASP A 154 10.46 22.07 11.10
CA ASP A 154 11.10 21.46 9.94
C ASP A 154 11.09 19.91 9.97
N ALA A 155 10.24 19.30 10.81
CA ALA A 155 10.20 17.86 11.03
C ALA A 155 8.81 17.24 10.87
N VAL A 156 8.80 15.96 10.50
CA VAL A 156 7.63 15.08 10.52
C VAL A 156 7.92 13.93 11.46
N TYR A 157 7.02 13.73 12.42
CA TYR A 157 7.06 12.66 13.40
C TYR A 157 6.04 11.60 13.00
N LEU A 158 6.44 10.34 13.02
CA LEU A 158 5.62 9.21 12.65
C LEU A 158 5.64 8.18 13.77
N LEU A 159 4.49 7.66 14.11
CA LEU A 159 4.32 6.58 15.07
C LEU A 159 3.49 5.49 14.40
N GLN A 160 3.98 4.26 14.40
CA GLN A 160 3.14 3.08 14.24
C GLN A 160 3.26 2.22 15.50
N ARG A 161 2.15 1.64 15.94
CA ARG A 161 2.12 0.69 17.05
C ARG A 161 0.95 -0.28 16.95
N ASP A 162 1.17 -1.49 17.46
CA ASP A 162 0.09 -2.38 17.88
C ASP A 162 -0.19 -2.11 19.36
N PRO A 163 -1.38 -1.62 19.75
CA PRO A 163 -1.72 -1.32 21.14
C PRO A 163 -2.00 -2.59 21.97
N ASP A 164 -2.17 -3.76 21.32
CA ASP A 164 -2.43 -5.04 21.97
C ASP A 164 -1.13 -5.83 22.26
N GLU A 165 0.01 -5.43 21.69
CA GLU A 165 1.34 -5.97 21.98
C GLU A 165 2.13 -5.07 22.95
N ASP A 166 3.10 -5.65 23.69
CA ASP A 166 3.92 -4.91 24.67
C ASP A 166 4.68 -3.75 23.99
N GLU A 167 4.72 -2.58 24.66
CA GLU A 167 5.17 -1.27 24.12
C GLU A 167 6.56 -1.29 23.46
N ASP A 168 7.46 -2.19 23.86
CA ASP A 168 8.85 -2.24 23.42
C ASP A 168 9.08 -3.04 22.13
N GLU A 169 8.15 -3.92 21.71
CA GLU A 169 8.34 -4.81 20.55
C GLU A 169 7.54 -4.40 19.31
N ALA A 170 6.39 -3.73 19.48
CA ALA A 170 5.49 -3.36 18.37
C ALA A 170 5.48 -1.86 18.01
N GLN A 171 6.23 -1.02 18.72
CA GLN A 171 6.25 0.42 18.48
C GLN A 171 7.40 0.84 17.56
N THR A 172 7.11 1.62 16.52
CA THR A 172 8.11 2.35 15.73
C THR A 172 7.78 3.83 15.72
N ALA A 173 8.62 4.63 16.36
CA ALA A 173 8.50 6.09 16.46
C ALA A 173 9.69 6.76 15.77
N LEU A 174 9.44 7.50 14.68
CA LEU A 174 10.46 8.07 13.80
C LEU A 174 10.27 9.59 13.66
N CYS A 175 11.37 10.30 13.45
CA CYS A 175 11.38 11.71 13.11
C CYS A 175 12.26 11.93 11.88
N VAL A 176 11.76 12.68 10.89
CA VAL A 176 12.47 12.96 9.63
C VAL A 176 12.37 14.44 9.23
N PRO A 177 13.32 14.95 8.43
CA PRO A 177 13.20 16.27 7.82
C PRO A 177 11.95 16.39 6.95
N ARG A 178 11.12 17.40 7.25
CA ARG A 178 9.86 17.66 6.56
C ARG A 178 10.08 17.96 5.09
N ALA A 179 11.05 18.82 4.78
CA ALA A 179 11.33 19.26 3.41
C ALA A 179 11.66 18.09 2.47
N GLU A 180 12.45 17.13 2.95
CA GLU A 180 12.83 15.94 2.19
C GLU A 180 11.64 15.02 1.94
N LEU A 181 10.81 14.76 2.96
CA LEU A 181 9.65 13.89 2.82
C LEU A 181 8.57 14.53 1.92
N VAL A 182 8.25 15.81 2.13
CA VAL A 182 7.25 16.52 1.31
C VAL A 182 7.73 16.75 -0.12
N GLY A 183 9.03 17.00 -0.34
CA GLY A 183 9.61 17.20 -1.66
C GLY A 183 9.42 16.01 -2.61
N GLN A 184 9.18 14.81 -2.07
CA GLN A 184 8.92 13.59 -2.84
C GLN A 184 7.46 13.44 -3.26
N VAL A 185 6.52 14.02 -2.50
CA VAL A 185 5.08 13.72 -2.61
C VAL A 185 4.52 14.01 -4.01
N ALA A 186 4.86 15.15 -4.61
CA ALA A 186 4.34 15.51 -5.93
C ALA A 186 4.72 14.47 -7.01
N ARG A 187 5.99 14.04 -7.02
CA ARG A 187 6.49 13.03 -7.98
C ARG A 187 5.89 11.66 -7.72
N LEU A 188 5.76 11.27 -6.45
CA LEU A 188 5.10 10.02 -6.07
C LEU A 188 3.67 9.99 -6.58
N ARG A 189 2.91 11.08 -6.38
CA ARG A 189 1.51 11.18 -6.81
C ARG A 189 1.37 11.09 -8.32
N GLU A 190 2.14 11.90 -9.06
CA GLU A 190 2.15 11.89 -10.52
C GLU A 190 2.50 10.50 -11.08
N ARG A 191 3.58 9.90 -10.59
CA ARG A 191 4.03 8.55 -11.00
C ARG A 191 2.95 7.51 -10.74
N THR A 192 2.39 7.49 -9.54
CA THR A 192 1.38 6.50 -9.15
C THR A 192 0.11 6.62 -9.98
N GLN A 193 -0.38 7.86 -10.20
CA GLN A 193 -1.53 8.11 -11.05
C GLN A 193 -1.29 7.68 -12.50
N GLY A 194 -0.10 7.94 -13.04
CA GLY A 194 0.28 7.49 -14.38
C GLY A 194 0.26 5.96 -14.53
N ILE A 195 0.81 5.25 -13.54
CA ILE A 195 0.80 3.78 -13.52
C ILE A 195 -0.63 3.26 -13.42
N ILE A 196 -1.44 3.77 -12.47
CA ILE A 196 -2.85 3.37 -12.32
C ILE A 196 -3.63 3.61 -13.62
N ALA A 197 -3.46 4.77 -14.27
CA ALA A 197 -4.12 5.07 -15.53
C ALA A 197 -3.73 4.07 -16.63
N ARG A 198 -2.43 3.71 -16.72
CA ARG A 198 -1.95 2.72 -17.68
C ARG A 198 -2.56 1.35 -17.41
N LEU A 199 -2.48 0.86 -16.18
CA LEU A 199 -3.04 -0.44 -15.79
C LEU A 199 -4.56 -0.49 -16.02
N SER A 200 -5.27 0.59 -15.70
CA SER A 200 -6.71 0.70 -15.92
C SER A 200 -7.06 0.62 -17.41
N GLY A 201 -6.26 1.26 -18.27
CA GLY A 201 -6.40 1.12 -19.72
C GLY A 201 -6.14 -0.30 -20.23
N GLU A 202 -5.15 -0.99 -19.67
CA GLU A 202 -4.78 -2.37 -20.05
C GLU A 202 -5.80 -3.42 -19.58
N LEU A 203 -6.51 -3.17 -18.47
CA LEU A 203 -7.57 -4.04 -17.93
C LEU A 203 -8.99 -3.64 -18.38
N GLY A 204 -9.15 -2.41 -18.87
CA GLY A 204 -10.45 -1.83 -19.24
C GLY A 204 -11.30 -1.37 -18.04
N ALA A 205 -10.74 -1.34 -16.83
CA ALA A 205 -11.41 -0.87 -15.62
C ALA A 205 -10.41 -0.28 -14.63
N ASP A 206 -10.81 0.81 -13.95
CA ASP A 206 -10.07 1.36 -12.82
C ASP A 206 -10.54 0.70 -11.52
N VAL A 207 -9.62 -0.03 -10.89
CA VAL A 207 -9.86 -0.78 -9.66
C VAL A 207 -8.99 -0.34 -8.48
N TRP A 208 -8.16 0.70 -8.68
CA TRP A 208 -7.18 1.16 -7.69
C TRP A 208 -7.51 2.54 -7.13
N THR A 209 -8.16 3.41 -7.91
CA THR A 209 -8.32 4.82 -7.53
C THR A 209 -9.19 4.99 -6.28
N SER A 210 -10.29 4.24 -6.16
CA SER A 210 -11.22 4.39 -5.05
C SER A 210 -11.90 3.07 -4.71
N TYR A 211 -12.42 2.96 -3.48
CA TYR A 211 -13.28 1.84 -3.13
C TYR A 211 -14.44 1.71 -4.11
N ILE A 212 -14.47 0.55 -4.76
CA ILE A 212 -15.48 0.28 -5.75
C ILE A 212 -16.78 -0.10 -5.06
N ARG A 213 -17.76 0.82 -5.11
CA ARG A 213 -19.14 0.56 -4.65
C ARG A 213 -19.98 -0.18 -5.69
N THR A 214 -19.54 -0.20 -6.96
CA THR A 214 -20.26 -0.81 -8.09
C THR A 214 -19.30 -1.68 -8.89
N GLU A 215 -19.57 -2.98 -9.01
CA GLU A 215 -18.59 -3.92 -9.58
C GLU A 215 -18.09 -3.49 -10.97
N PRO A 216 -16.75 -3.45 -11.18
CA PRO A 216 -16.16 -3.07 -12.44
C PRO A 216 -16.39 -4.17 -13.49
N THR A 217 -16.59 -3.77 -14.74
CA THR A 217 -16.60 -4.69 -15.88
C THR A 217 -15.26 -4.59 -16.61
N PHE A 218 -14.47 -5.66 -16.57
CA PHE A 218 -13.19 -5.72 -17.29
C PHE A 218 -13.42 -5.93 -18.80
N ALA A 219 -12.57 -5.34 -19.65
CA ALA A 219 -12.65 -5.51 -21.10
C ALA A 219 -12.42 -6.97 -21.50
N SER A 220 -13.19 -7.45 -22.48
CA SER A 220 -13.21 -8.87 -22.92
C SER A 220 -11.88 -9.30 -23.50
#